data_AF-A0A928P397-F1
#
_entry.id   AF-A0A928P397-F1
#
_cell.length_a   1.000
_cell.length_b   1.000
_cell.length_c   1.000
_cell.angle_alpha   90.00
_cell.angle_beta   90.00
_cell.angle_gamma   90.00
#
_symmetry.space_group_name_H-M   'P 1'
#
loop_
_entity.id
_entity.type
_entity.pdbx_description
1 polymer ?
#
loop_
_entity_poly.entity_id
_entity_poly.type
_entity_poly.pdbx_seq_one_letter_code
_entity_poly.pdbx_strand_id
1 'polypeptide(L)'
;MAPERPNPNKPKPMKMHLMDMLGLLAKNKKTRLKTDCKVYNDTLDRDIMAAIKRIEKEEGALLEMQYPLSEPAMLHGYMGLKSYILNLYYENAFCAEYNEEDIRWIIETYCKNKEKNEEDVVVNLYNVIYLNALFCDYLKKEYGTLRLAEKDCKLAQNLLGSLDTESREDILFSCARRLTTGSIAYNNKTFLKYLSNISTAIKRKNLASFLTVDRTLK
;
A
#
# COMPACT_ATOMS: atom_id res chain seq x y z
N MET A 1 -0.37 -21.55 45.11
CA MET A 1 0.56 -21.09 44.06
C MET A 1 -0.23 -20.26 43.06
N ALA A 2 0.02 -18.96 42.99
CA ALA A 2 -0.58 -18.12 41.94
C ALA A 2 0.11 -18.42 40.60
N PRO A 3 -0.62 -18.48 39.47
CA PRO A 3 0.00 -18.69 38.17
C PRO A 3 0.83 -17.46 37.79
N GLU A 4 2.10 -17.68 37.45
CA GLU A 4 2.97 -16.63 36.92
C GLU A 4 2.32 -15.96 35.70
N ARG A 5 2.22 -14.63 35.73
CA ARG A 5 1.78 -13.87 34.56
C ARG A 5 2.85 -14.00 33.48
N PRO A 6 2.48 -14.30 32.22
CA PRO A 6 3.46 -14.48 31.15
C PRO A 6 4.26 -13.19 30.95
N ASN A 7 5.59 -13.29 31.08
CA ASN A 7 6.52 -12.20 30.82
C ASN A 7 6.50 -11.88 29.32
N PRO A 8 6.06 -10.68 28.89
CA PRO A 8 5.98 -10.30 27.49
C PRO A 8 7.35 -10.21 26.80
N ASN A 9 8.45 -10.22 27.58
CA ASN A 9 9.83 -10.14 27.10
C ASN A 9 10.55 -11.50 27.06
N LYS A 10 9.88 -12.63 27.32
CA LYS A 10 10.52 -13.95 27.15
C LYS A 10 10.68 -14.21 25.64
N PRO A 11 11.90 -14.47 25.12
CA PRO A 11 12.10 -14.70 23.70
C PRO A 11 11.22 -15.87 23.24
N LYS A 12 10.37 -15.60 22.26
CA LYS A 12 9.50 -16.61 21.65
C LYS A 12 10.41 -17.64 20.97
N PRO A 13 10.16 -18.96 21.12
CA PRO A 13 10.99 -19.97 20.47
C PRO A 13 11.03 -19.73 18.95
N MET A 14 12.21 -19.87 18.33
CA MET A 14 12.47 -19.64 16.89
C MET A 14 11.41 -20.27 15.97
N LYS A 15 10.95 -21.47 16.32
CA LYS A 15 9.87 -22.19 15.63
C LYS A 15 8.55 -21.41 15.56
N MET A 16 8.22 -20.64 16.60
CA MET A 16 7.01 -19.82 16.64
C MET A 16 7.12 -18.57 15.77
N HIS A 17 8.29 -17.95 15.67
CA HIS A 17 8.52 -16.84 14.73
C HIS A 17 8.38 -17.30 13.27
N LEU A 18 8.91 -18.49 12.95
CA LEU A 18 8.75 -19.09 11.63
C LEU A 18 7.27 -19.37 11.30
N MET A 19 6.53 -19.99 12.23
CA MET A 19 5.09 -20.25 12.04
C MET A 19 4.29 -18.95 11.83
N ASP A 20 4.60 -17.89 12.59
CA ASP A 20 3.98 -16.57 12.40
C ASP A 20 4.23 -16.03 10.98
N MET A 21 5.47 -16.09 10.49
CA MET A 21 5.82 -15.61 9.15
C MET A 21 5.15 -16.43 8.04
N LEU A 22 5.13 -17.76 8.17
CA LEU A 22 4.45 -18.65 7.21
C LEU A 22 2.94 -18.41 7.21
N GLY A 23 2.34 -18.19 8.39
CA GLY A 23 0.93 -17.81 8.51
C GLY A 23 0.62 -16.48 7.82
N LEU A 24 1.49 -15.48 7.98
CA LEU A 24 1.36 -14.19 7.29
C LEU A 24 1.56 -14.32 5.77
N LEU A 25 2.51 -15.13 5.31
CA LEU A 25 2.70 -15.39 3.88
C LEU A 25 1.46 -16.07 3.27
N ALA A 26 0.86 -17.03 3.98
CA ALA A 26 -0.38 -17.66 3.54
C ALA A 26 -1.53 -16.64 3.42
N LYS A 27 -1.64 -15.69 4.36
CA LYS A 27 -2.61 -14.59 4.26
C LYS A 27 -2.34 -13.70 3.05
N ASN A 28 -1.09 -13.31 2.82
CA ASN A 28 -0.70 -12.53 1.64
C ASN A 28 -1.06 -13.23 0.33
N LYS A 29 -0.83 -14.54 0.23
CA LYS A 29 -1.20 -15.32 -0.96
C LYS A 29 -2.71 -15.38 -1.17
N LYS A 30 -3.51 -15.37 -0.09
CA LYS A 30 -4.98 -15.32 -0.16
C LYS A 30 -5.51 -13.94 -0.58
N THR A 31 -4.83 -12.87 -0.21
CA THR A 31 -5.20 -11.48 -0.57
C THR A 31 -4.42 -10.96 -1.78
N ARG A 32 -3.79 -11.85 -2.55
CA ARG A 32 -2.95 -11.51 -3.70
C ARG A 32 -3.75 -10.77 -4.77
N LEU A 33 -3.18 -9.68 -5.28
CA LEU A 33 -3.70 -8.95 -6.42
C LEU A 33 -3.50 -9.76 -7.71
N LYS A 34 -4.50 -9.75 -8.60
CA LYS A 34 -4.37 -10.30 -9.95
C LYS A 34 -3.74 -9.23 -10.84
N THR A 35 -2.45 -9.38 -11.10
CA THR A 35 -1.60 -8.43 -11.84
C THR A 35 -0.47 -9.20 -12.49
N ASP A 36 0.06 -8.67 -13.58
CA ASP A 36 1.25 -9.14 -14.28
C ASP A 36 2.54 -8.51 -13.73
N CYS A 37 2.44 -7.64 -12.72
CA CYS A 37 3.60 -7.02 -12.06
C CYS A 37 4.54 -8.09 -11.48
N LYS A 38 5.64 -8.33 -12.21
CA LYS A 38 6.53 -9.47 -11.96
C LYS A 38 7.19 -9.38 -10.59
N VAL A 39 7.66 -8.19 -10.21
CA VAL A 39 8.34 -7.99 -8.92
C VAL A 39 7.43 -8.25 -7.72
N TYR A 40 6.15 -7.90 -7.82
CA TYR A 40 5.14 -8.20 -6.80
C TYR A 40 4.87 -9.70 -6.71
N ASN A 41 4.67 -10.35 -7.85
CA ASN A 41 4.42 -11.78 -7.94
C ASN A 41 5.60 -12.62 -7.43
N ASP A 42 6.82 -12.31 -7.89
CA ASP A 42 8.06 -12.95 -7.48
C ASP A 42 8.31 -12.81 -5.97
N THR A 43 7.95 -11.66 -5.40
CA THR A 43 8.03 -11.43 -3.95
C THR A 43 7.21 -12.45 -3.16
N LEU A 44 5.98 -12.71 -3.59
CA LEU A 44 5.06 -13.64 -2.93
C LEU A 44 5.39 -15.11 -3.21
N ASP A 45 5.84 -15.41 -4.43
CA ASP A 45 6.03 -16.79 -4.88
C ASP A 45 7.38 -17.35 -4.45
N ARG A 46 8.42 -16.52 -4.40
CA ARG A 46 9.81 -16.96 -4.22
C ARG A 46 10.57 -16.18 -3.15
N ASP A 47 10.59 -14.85 -3.23
CA ASP A 47 11.62 -14.08 -2.53
C ASP A 47 11.43 -14.09 -0.99
N ILE A 48 10.18 -14.02 -0.50
CA ILE A 48 9.90 -14.15 0.94
C ILE A 48 10.37 -15.51 1.47
N MET A 49 10.10 -16.61 0.75
CA MET A 49 10.53 -17.95 1.18
C MET A 49 12.05 -18.11 1.14
N ALA A 50 12.72 -17.50 0.16
CA ALA A 50 14.18 -17.46 0.10
C ALA A 50 14.76 -16.68 1.30
N ALA A 51 14.15 -15.55 1.65
CA ALA A 51 14.53 -14.75 2.81
C ALA A 51 14.35 -15.51 4.12
N ILE A 52 13.22 -16.22 4.31
CA ILE A 52 13.00 -17.09 5.48
C ILE A 52 14.14 -18.12 5.62
N LYS A 53 14.46 -18.85 4.55
CA LYS A 53 15.53 -19.87 4.56
C LYS A 53 16.91 -19.27 4.87
N ARG A 54 17.14 -18.02 4.47
CA ARG A 54 18.39 -17.31 4.79
C ARG A 54 18.48 -17.00 6.27
N ILE A 55 17.41 -16.50 6.87
CA ILE A 55 17.36 -16.20 8.32
C ILE A 55 17.46 -17.47 9.16
N GLU A 56 16.87 -18.58 8.71
CA GLU A 56 17.01 -19.88 9.40
C GLU A 56 18.48 -20.34 9.47
N LYS A 57 19.31 -19.96 8.50
CA LYS A 57 20.76 -20.24 8.50
C LYS A 57 21.57 -19.19 9.25
N GLU A 58 21.15 -17.93 9.17
CA GLU A 58 21.84 -16.77 9.72
C GLU A 58 20.81 -15.81 10.33
N GLU A 59 20.56 -15.92 11.63
CA GLU A 59 19.48 -15.20 12.32
C GLU A 59 19.54 -13.67 12.15
N GLY A 60 20.76 -13.12 12.04
CA GLY A 60 21.02 -11.69 11.85
C GLY A 60 21.20 -11.27 10.39
N ALA A 61 20.79 -12.09 9.41
CA ALA A 61 21.00 -11.78 8.00
C ALA A 61 20.37 -10.43 7.62
N LEU A 62 21.14 -9.63 6.87
CA LEU A 62 20.61 -8.48 6.14
C LEU A 62 19.94 -8.99 4.86
N LEU A 63 18.71 -8.55 4.62
CA LEU A 63 17.89 -9.00 3.50
C LEU A 63 17.54 -7.82 2.61
N GLU A 64 17.32 -8.14 1.34
CA GLU A 64 16.87 -7.19 0.32
C GLU A 64 15.65 -7.77 -0.37
N MET A 65 14.60 -6.95 -0.51
CA MET A 65 13.38 -7.30 -1.23
C MET A 65 13.20 -6.31 -2.36
N GLN A 66 12.92 -6.81 -3.56
CA GLN A 66 12.78 -5.97 -4.76
C GLN A 66 11.47 -5.19 -4.75
N TYR A 67 10.37 -5.79 -4.26
CA TYR A 67 9.09 -5.10 -4.18
C TYR A 67 9.10 -4.06 -3.05
N PRO A 68 8.85 -2.77 -3.36
CA PRO A 68 8.84 -1.72 -2.35
C PRO A 68 7.54 -1.73 -1.55
N LEU A 69 7.63 -1.48 -0.25
CA LEU A 69 6.48 -1.19 0.61
C LEU A 69 6.20 0.31 0.66
N SER A 70 4.96 0.69 0.99
CA SER A 70 4.62 2.08 1.27
C SER A 70 5.44 2.62 2.45
N GLU A 71 5.44 1.87 3.55
CA GLU A 71 6.29 2.12 4.71
C GLU A 71 7.50 1.17 4.66
N PRO A 72 8.71 1.69 4.36
CA PRO A 72 9.91 0.87 4.30
C PRO A 72 10.15 0.13 5.61
N ALA A 73 10.41 -1.18 5.52
CA ALA A 73 10.82 -1.99 6.66
C ALA A 73 12.35 -2.12 6.66
N MET A 74 12.97 -1.98 7.83
CA MET A 74 14.36 -2.39 8.01
C MET A 74 14.43 -3.92 7.98
N LEU A 75 14.98 -4.47 6.90
CA LEU A 75 15.01 -5.90 6.62
C LEU A 75 16.21 -6.58 7.29
N HIS A 76 16.17 -6.68 8.61
CA HIS A 76 17.19 -7.32 9.41
C HIS A 76 16.60 -8.45 10.28
N GLY A 77 17.08 -9.67 10.05
CA GLY A 77 16.66 -10.87 10.77
C GLY A 77 15.14 -11.11 10.80
N TYR A 78 14.69 -11.92 11.76
CA TYR A 78 13.29 -12.35 11.87
C TYR A 78 12.29 -11.19 11.99
N MET A 79 12.60 -10.20 12.82
CA MET A 79 11.66 -9.10 13.09
C MET A 79 11.51 -8.18 11.88
N GLY A 80 12.60 -7.92 11.15
CA GLY A 80 12.57 -7.14 9.92
C GLY A 80 11.72 -7.80 8.83
N LEU A 81 11.96 -9.09 8.56
CA LEU A 81 11.18 -9.83 7.57
C LEU A 81 9.71 -9.98 7.99
N LYS A 82 9.43 -10.27 9.27
CA LYS A 82 8.06 -10.34 9.77
C LYS A 82 7.30 -9.03 9.58
N SER A 83 7.95 -7.90 9.87
CA SER A 83 7.37 -6.56 9.64
C SER A 83 7.07 -6.34 8.17
N TYR A 84 7.98 -6.73 7.28
CA TYR A 84 7.77 -6.63 5.83
C TYR A 84 6.56 -7.44 5.36
N ILE A 85 6.46 -8.72 5.74
CA ILE A 85 5.34 -9.59 5.34
C ILE A 85 4.00 -9.08 5.92
N LEU A 86 4.02 -8.54 7.14
CA LEU A 86 2.84 -7.96 7.78
C LEU A 86 2.37 -6.68 7.08
N ASN A 87 3.29 -5.80 6.72
CA ASN A 87 2.98 -4.58 5.98
C ASN A 87 2.44 -4.90 4.59
N LEU A 88 3.06 -5.84 3.87
CA LEU A 88 2.54 -6.33 2.58
C LEU A 88 1.13 -6.91 2.73
N TYR A 89 0.84 -7.59 3.85
CA TYR A 89 -0.50 -8.09 4.12
C TYR A 89 -1.51 -6.96 4.30
N TYR A 90 -1.16 -5.89 5.02
CA TYR A 90 -2.05 -4.73 5.15
C TYR A 90 -2.34 -4.06 3.81
N GLU A 91 -1.32 -3.90 2.98
CA GLU A 91 -1.44 -3.37 1.62
C GLU A 91 -2.37 -4.24 0.76
N ASN A 92 -2.11 -5.55 0.70
CA ASN A 92 -2.93 -6.49 -0.06
C ASN A 92 -4.38 -6.55 0.46
N ALA A 93 -4.58 -6.55 1.78
CA ALA A 93 -5.89 -6.56 2.39
C ALA A 93 -6.69 -5.30 2.05
N PHE A 94 -6.04 -4.13 2.04
CA PHE A 94 -6.67 -2.88 1.58
C PHE A 94 -7.09 -2.97 0.11
N CYS A 95 -6.21 -3.45 -0.76
CA CYS A 95 -6.50 -3.53 -2.19
C CYS A 95 -7.61 -4.56 -2.49
N ALA A 96 -7.75 -5.61 -1.67
CA ALA A 96 -8.79 -6.62 -1.81
C ALA A 96 -10.22 -6.12 -1.48
N GLU A 97 -10.37 -4.89 -0.98
CA GLU A 97 -11.69 -4.24 -0.81
C GLU A 97 -12.32 -3.87 -2.16
N TYR A 98 -11.51 -3.71 -3.20
CA TYR A 98 -11.92 -3.28 -4.52
C TYR A 98 -12.10 -4.49 -5.45
N ASN A 99 -13.04 -4.39 -6.39
CA ASN A 99 -13.29 -5.46 -7.34
C ASN A 99 -12.11 -5.61 -8.32
N GLU A 100 -11.97 -6.80 -8.92
CA GLU A 100 -10.85 -7.11 -9.80
C GLU A 100 -10.81 -6.25 -11.07
N GLU A 101 -11.97 -5.77 -11.55
CA GLU A 101 -12.05 -4.93 -12.73
C GLU A 101 -11.47 -3.53 -12.47
N ASP A 102 -11.75 -2.94 -11.31
CA ASP A 102 -11.21 -1.65 -10.91
C ASP A 102 -9.71 -1.74 -10.57
N ILE A 103 -9.26 -2.84 -9.97
CA ILE A 103 -7.83 -3.11 -9.76
C ILE A 103 -7.10 -3.27 -11.10
N ARG A 104 -7.66 -4.02 -12.04
CA ARG A 104 -7.07 -4.14 -13.38
C ARG A 104 -7.03 -2.79 -14.08
N TRP A 105 -8.14 -2.07 -14.08
CA TRP A 105 -8.26 -0.76 -14.70
C TRP A 105 -7.21 0.22 -14.16
N ILE A 106 -7.01 0.30 -12.85
CA ILE A 106 -6.07 1.27 -12.27
C ILE A 106 -4.62 0.90 -12.57
N ILE A 107 -4.26 -0.38 -12.59
CA ILE A 107 -2.90 -0.81 -12.91
C ILE A 107 -2.60 -0.55 -14.39
N GLU A 108 -3.50 -0.93 -15.30
CA GLU A 108 -3.37 -0.67 -16.74
C GLU A 108 -3.28 0.84 -17.01
N THR A 109 -4.15 1.64 -16.37
CA THR A 109 -4.16 3.10 -16.53
C THR A 109 -2.89 3.73 -15.98
N TYR A 110 -2.35 3.22 -14.86
CA TYR A 110 -1.07 3.68 -14.32
C TYR A 110 0.07 3.39 -15.30
N CYS A 111 0.14 2.16 -15.81
CA CYS A 111 1.15 1.72 -16.77
C CYS A 111 1.10 2.57 -18.05
N LYS A 112 -0.10 2.79 -18.59
CA LYS A 112 -0.35 3.67 -19.74
C LYS A 112 0.10 5.11 -19.47
N ASN A 113 -0.26 5.67 -18.31
CA ASN A 113 0.12 7.03 -17.93
C ASN A 113 1.63 7.22 -17.73
N LYS A 114 2.38 6.13 -17.51
CA LYS A 114 3.83 6.12 -17.31
C LYS A 114 4.61 5.57 -18.51
N GLU A 115 3.93 5.15 -19.58
CA GLU A 115 4.53 4.51 -20.75
C GLU A 115 5.40 3.30 -20.38
N LYS A 116 4.87 2.45 -19.48
CA LYS A 116 5.55 1.23 -19.02
C LYS A 116 4.68 0.00 -19.25
N ASN A 117 5.33 -1.15 -19.41
CA ASN A 117 4.67 -2.45 -19.32
C ASN A 117 4.43 -2.80 -17.86
N GLU A 118 3.31 -3.46 -17.56
CA GLU A 118 2.97 -3.88 -16.20
C GLU A 118 4.03 -4.81 -15.58
N GLU A 119 4.56 -5.74 -16.36
CA GLU A 119 5.60 -6.69 -15.93
C GLU A 119 6.87 -6.00 -15.40
N ASP A 120 7.22 -4.83 -15.95
CA ASP A 120 8.45 -4.10 -15.68
C ASP A 120 8.28 -3.02 -14.59
N VAL A 121 7.07 -2.82 -14.10
CA VAL A 121 6.79 -1.76 -13.13
C VAL A 121 7.26 -2.18 -11.74
N VAL A 122 8.25 -1.45 -11.23
CA VAL A 122 8.69 -1.50 -9.83
C VAL A 122 8.05 -0.35 -9.07
N VAL A 123 6.79 -0.54 -8.69
CA VAL A 123 6.04 0.40 -7.84
C VAL A 123 5.29 -0.39 -6.78
N ASN A 124 5.01 0.25 -5.65
CA ASN A 124 4.05 -0.27 -4.70
C ASN A 124 2.63 -0.08 -5.26
N LEU A 125 1.94 -1.17 -5.59
CA LEU A 125 0.61 -1.15 -6.19
C LEU A 125 -0.44 -0.56 -5.24
N TYR A 126 -0.31 -0.83 -3.94
CA TYR A 126 -1.17 -0.26 -2.91
C TYR A 126 -1.12 1.26 -2.90
N ASN A 127 0.03 1.91 -3.09
CA ASN A 127 0.11 3.37 -3.13
C ASN A 127 -0.70 3.96 -4.28
N VAL A 128 -0.70 3.29 -5.45
CA VAL A 128 -1.48 3.72 -6.61
C VAL A 128 -2.97 3.64 -6.29
N ILE A 129 -3.40 2.51 -5.73
CA ILE A 129 -4.80 2.25 -5.36
C ILE A 129 -5.26 3.18 -4.24
N TYR A 130 -4.45 3.34 -3.19
CA TYR A 130 -4.73 4.18 -2.03
C TYR A 130 -4.95 5.65 -2.41
N LEU A 131 -4.08 6.20 -3.26
CA LEU A 131 -4.21 7.59 -3.70
C LEU A 131 -5.49 7.81 -4.50
N ASN A 132 -5.83 6.91 -5.41
CA ASN A 132 -7.09 7.02 -6.15
C ASN A 132 -8.31 6.85 -5.24
N ALA A 133 -8.31 5.86 -4.35
CA ALA A 133 -9.37 5.64 -3.35
C ALA A 133 -9.63 6.88 -2.50
N LEU A 134 -8.56 7.55 -2.02
CA LEU A 134 -8.66 8.79 -1.25
C LEU A 134 -9.42 9.88 -2.00
N PHE A 135 -9.12 10.06 -3.30
CA PHE A 135 -9.76 11.10 -4.10
C PHE A 135 -11.17 10.70 -4.57
N CYS A 136 -11.44 9.41 -4.77
CA CYS A 136 -12.79 8.90 -4.99
C CYS A 136 -13.69 9.18 -3.77
N ASP A 137 -13.20 8.90 -2.55
CA ASP A 137 -13.94 9.17 -1.31
C ASP A 137 -14.10 10.67 -1.03
N TYR A 138 -13.10 11.50 -1.35
CA TYR A 138 -13.20 12.96 -1.29
C TYR A 138 -14.29 13.49 -2.21
N LEU A 139 -14.33 13.02 -3.45
CA LEU A 139 -15.32 13.42 -4.47
C LEU A 139 -16.68 12.74 -4.31
N LYS A 140 -16.87 11.92 -3.27
CA LYS A 140 -18.12 11.17 -3.02
C LYS A 140 -18.56 10.33 -4.21
N LYS A 141 -17.57 9.72 -4.87
CA LYS A 141 -17.80 8.71 -5.90
C LYS A 141 -18.45 7.46 -5.28
N GLU A 142 -18.99 6.60 -6.15
CA GLU A 142 -19.55 5.32 -5.73
C GLU A 142 -18.52 4.52 -4.91
N TYR A 143 -18.98 3.93 -3.81
CA TYR A 143 -18.12 3.16 -2.93
C TYR A 143 -17.49 1.98 -3.68
N GLY A 144 -16.19 1.75 -3.45
CA GLY A 144 -15.44 0.68 -4.09
C GLY A 144 -14.97 0.98 -5.51
N THR A 145 -15.20 2.19 -6.05
CA THR A 145 -14.57 2.60 -7.32
C THR A 145 -13.19 3.20 -7.10
N LEU A 146 -12.31 2.96 -8.07
CA LEU A 146 -10.97 3.59 -8.16
C LEU A 146 -10.86 4.58 -9.33
N ARG A 147 -11.96 4.76 -10.07
CA ARG A 147 -11.96 5.46 -11.35
C ARG A 147 -12.01 6.97 -11.17
N LEU A 148 -11.00 7.64 -11.72
CA LEU A 148 -10.92 9.09 -11.80
C LEU A 148 -10.72 9.49 -13.26
N ALA A 149 -11.58 10.37 -13.76
CA ALA A 149 -11.39 11.05 -15.02
C ALA A 149 -10.63 12.37 -14.83
N GLU A 150 -10.09 12.94 -15.90
CA GLU A 150 -9.38 14.22 -15.83
C GLU A 150 -10.25 15.35 -15.24
N LYS A 151 -11.55 15.37 -15.56
CA LYS A 151 -12.52 16.32 -14.99
C LYS A 151 -12.67 16.19 -13.47
N ASP A 152 -12.55 14.97 -12.93
CA ASP A 152 -12.63 14.72 -11.49
C ASP A 152 -11.42 15.33 -10.79
N CYS A 153 -10.24 15.17 -11.37
CA CYS A 153 -9.04 15.81 -10.86
C CYS A 153 -9.09 17.33 -10.97
N LYS A 154 -9.64 17.90 -12.05
CA LYS A 154 -9.85 19.36 -12.17
C LYS A 154 -10.82 19.87 -11.11
N LEU A 155 -11.91 19.14 -10.86
CA LEU A 155 -12.85 19.48 -9.79
C LEU A 155 -12.16 19.47 -8.42
N ALA A 156 -11.48 18.37 -8.08
CA ALA A 156 -10.76 18.27 -6.81
C ALA A 156 -9.68 19.33 -6.66
N GLN A 157 -8.95 19.62 -7.74
CA GLN A 157 -7.92 20.64 -7.82
C GLN A 157 -8.47 22.04 -7.53
N ASN A 158 -9.66 22.36 -8.04
CA ASN A 158 -10.30 23.66 -7.81
C ASN A 158 -10.83 23.76 -6.38
N LEU A 159 -11.55 22.74 -5.90
CA LEU A 159 -12.15 22.72 -4.57
C LEU A 159 -11.10 22.74 -3.45
N LEU A 160 -10.06 21.90 -3.54
CA LEU A 160 -8.98 21.89 -2.55
C LEU A 160 -8.06 23.11 -2.71
N GLY A 161 -7.90 23.61 -3.94
CA GLY A 161 -7.05 24.76 -4.25
C GLY A 161 -7.60 26.09 -3.71
N SER A 162 -8.92 26.22 -3.54
CA SER A 162 -9.55 27.41 -2.93
C SER A 162 -9.45 27.44 -1.41
N LEU A 163 -9.05 26.34 -0.78
CA LEU A 163 -8.88 26.25 0.67
C LEU A 163 -7.45 26.61 1.08
N ASP A 164 -7.31 27.13 2.30
CA ASP A 164 -6.02 27.23 2.97
C ASP A 164 -5.43 25.83 3.25
N THR A 165 -4.19 25.79 3.71
CA THR A 165 -3.46 24.52 3.86
C THR A 165 -4.06 23.66 4.98
N GLU A 166 -4.44 24.26 6.12
CA GLU A 166 -4.96 23.53 7.28
C GLU A 166 -6.32 22.90 6.95
N SER A 167 -7.25 23.70 6.43
CA SER A 167 -8.58 23.20 6.02
C SER A 167 -8.50 22.07 4.98
N ARG A 168 -7.54 22.17 4.05
CA ARG A 168 -7.32 21.15 3.03
C ARG A 168 -6.81 19.85 3.63
N GLU A 169 -5.82 19.93 4.52
CA GLU A 169 -5.23 18.77 5.18
C GLU A 169 -6.25 18.07 6.06
N ASP A 170 -7.08 18.82 6.80
CA ASP A 170 -8.15 18.27 7.65
C ASP A 170 -9.21 17.50 6.85
N ILE A 171 -9.62 18.02 5.69
CA ILE A 171 -10.57 17.34 4.80
C ILE A 171 -9.97 16.03 4.27
N LEU A 172 -8.73 16.08 3.77
CA LEU A 172 -8.06 14.90 3.23
C LEU A 172 -7.76 13.86 4.32
N PHE A 173 -7.39 14.30 5.52
CA PHE A 173 -7.21 13.42 6.68
C PHE A 173 -8.52 12.75 7.07
N SER A 174 -9.63 13.50 7.03
CA SER A 174 -10.97 12.94 7.27
C SER A 174 -11.34 11.87 6.23
N CYS A 175 -10.89 12.02 4.98
CA CYS A 175 -11.05 10.99 3.94
C CYS A 175 -10.19 9.76 4.23
N ALA A 176 -8.90 9.96 4.52
CA ALA A 176 -7.97 8.89 4.88
C ALA A 176 -8.48 8.05 6.07
N ARG A 177 -9.10 8.68 7.07
CA ARG A 177 -9.69 7.97 8.23
C ARG A 177 -10.86 7.04 7.89
N ARG A 178 -11.51 7.22 6.74
CA ARG A 178 -12.58 6.32 6.26
C ARG A 178 -12.02 5.08 5.56
N LEU A 179 -10.77 5.14 5.10
CA LEU A 179 -10.05 4.05 4.46
C LEU A 179 -9.48 3.09 5.51
N THR A 180 -10.34 2.25 6.10
CA THR A 180 -10.02 1.49 7.33
C THR A 180 -9.52 0.07 7.12
N THR A 181 -9.68 -0.49 5.91
CA THR A 181 -9.30 -1.89 5.61
C THR A 181 -7.79 -2.11 5.68
N GLY A 182 -7.38 -3.31 6.07
CA GLY A 182 -5.98 -3.66 6.32
C GLY A 182 -5.54 -3.17 7.70
N SER A 183 -4.97 -1.97 7.77
CA SER A 183 -4.53 -1.35 9.04
C SER A 183 -4.69 0.16 9.00
N ILE A 184 -5.59 0.71 9.82
CA ILE A 184 -5.80 2.16 9.97
C ILE A 184 -4.49 2.89 10.26
N ALA A 185 -3.66 2.35 11.15
CA ALA A 185 -2.38 2.97 11.51
C ALA A 185 -1.41 2.98 10.31
N TYR A 186 -1.42 1.94 9.49
CA TYR A 186 -0.58 1.85 8.29
C TYR A 186 -1.05 2.84 7.20
N ASN A 187 -2.37 2.90 6.99
CA ASN A 187 -3.00 3.79 6.02
C ASN A 187 -2.75 5.26 6.39
N ASN A 188 -2.88 5.61 7.67
CA ASN A 188 -2.58 6.95 8.17
C ASN A 188 -1.10 7.33 7.98
N LYS A 189 -0.15 6.41 8.21
CA LYS A 189 1.27 6.68 7.93
C LYS A 189 1.52 6.93 6.45
N THR A 190 0.95 6.09 5.59
CA THR A 190 0.98 6.28 4.13
C THR A 190 0.41 7.63 3.74
N PHE A 191 -0.74 8.03 4.30
CA PHE A 191 -1.33 9.34 4.06
C PHE A 191 -0.36 10.48 4.39
N LEU A 192 0.20 10.47 5.59
CA LEU A 192 1.11 11.51 6.06
C LEU A 192 2.36 11.60 5.17
N LYS A 193 2.87 10.45 4.70
CA LYS A 193 3.98 10.40 3.72
C LYS A 193 3.64 11.12 2.42
N TYR A 194 2.41 10.98 1.92
CA TYR A 194 1.98 11.60 0.66
C TYR A 194 1.43 13.01 0.81
N LEU A 195 1.06 13.45 2.01
CA LEU A 195 0.39 14.73 2.26
C LEU A 195 1.15 15.93 1.65
N SER A 196 2.46 16.02 1.86
CA SER A 196 3.30 17.07 1.29
C SER A 196 3.30 17.07 -0.24
N ASN A 197 3.32 15.88 -0.86
CA ASN A 197 3.27 15.74 -2.31
C ASN A 197 1.90 16.13 -2.87
N ILE A 198 0.81 15.74 -2.19
CA ILE A 198 -0.55 16.14 -2.55
C ILE A 198 -0.69 17.67 -2.46
N SER A 199 -0.26 18.27 -1.35
CA SER A 199 -0.30 19.71 -1.14
C SER A 199 0.52 20.47 -2.19
N THR A 200 1.70 19.95 -2.54
CA THR A 200 2.53 20.49 -3.63
C THR A 200 1.83 20.36 -4.98
N ALA A 201 1.19 19.22 -5.24
CA ALA A 201 0.53 18.98 -6.51
C ALA A 201 -0.67 19.93 -6.72
N ILE A 202 -1.44 20.14 -5.67
CA ILE A 202 -2.55 21.09 -5.66
C ILE A 202 -2.02 22.52 -5.86
N LYS A 203 -0.96 22.93 -5.18
CA LYS A 203 -0.37 24.28 -5.37
C LYS A 203 0.13 24.51 -6.81
N ARG A 204 0.64 23.47 -7.46
CA ARG A 204 1.15 23.52 -8.84
C ARG A 204 0.10 23.26 -9.91
N LYS A 205 -1.18 23.10 -9.54
CA LYS A 205 -2.28 22.77 -10.45
C LYS A 205 -2.02 21.51 -11.29
N ASN A 206 -1.32 20.52 -10.74
CA ASN A 206 -0.88 19.33 -11.47
C ASN A 206 -1.37 18.01 -10.82
N LEU A 207 -2.47 18.06 -10.07
CA LEU A 207 -3.05 16.89 -9.39
C LEU A 207 -3.30 15.70 -10.34
N ALA A 208 -3.74 15.96 -11.58
CA ALA A 208 -3.96 14.92 -12.59
C ALA A 208 -2.69 14.17 -13.02
N SER A 209 -1.50 14.76 -12.83
CA SER A 209 -0.22 14.09 -13.09
C SER A 209 0.27 13.25 -11.90
N PHE A 210 -0.28 13.53 -10.72
CA PHE A 210 0.02 12.83 -9.47
C PHE A 210 -0.84 11.58 -9.28
N LEU A 211 -2.12 11.63 -9.70
CA LEU A 211 -3.07 10.52 -9.62
C LEU A 211 -3.09 9.67 -10.89
N THR A 212 -3.68 8.47 -10.78
CA THR A 212 -3.93 7.62 -11.94
C THR A 212 -5.28 7.99 -12.54
N VAL A 213 -5.25 8.64 -13.70
CA VAL A 213 -6.44 9.22 -14.34
C VAL A 213 -6.70 8.64 -15.71
N ASP A 214 -7.97 8.49 -16.06
CA ASP A 214 -8.37 8.30 -17.45
C ASP A 214 -8.28 9.63 -18.21
N ARG A 215 -7.36 9.69 -19.18
CA ARG A 215 -7.15 10.85 -20.05
C ARG A 215 -7.98 10.80 -21.33
N THR A 216 -8.72 9.71 -21.57
CA THR A 216 -9.57 9.54 -22.75
C THR A 216 -10.96 10.14 -22.55
N LEU A 217 -11.41 10.24 -21.29
CA LEU A 217 -12.67 10.87 -20.89
C LEU A 217 -12.43 12.35 -20.57
N LYS A 218 -12.65 13.21 -21.57
CA LYS A 218 -12.61 14.68 -21.40
C LYS A 218 -13.84 15.22 -20.66
#